data_AF-A0A7T7HZU0-F1
#
_entry.id   AF-A0A7T7HZU0-F1
#
_cell.length_a   1.000
_cell.length_b   1.000
_cell.length_c   1.000
_cell.angle_alpha   90.00
_cell.angle_beta   90.00
_cell.angle_gamma   90.00
#
_symmetry.space_group_name_H-M   'P 1'
#
loop_
_entity.id
_entity.type
_entity.pdbx_description
1 polymer ?
#
loop_
_entity_poly.entity_id
_entity_poly.type
_entity_poly.pdbx_seq_one_letter_code
_entity_poly.pdbx_strand_id
1 'polypeptide(L)'
;MATSLEQQPRINKLLVDRFLADVFGARNADAVADYVAPDLVQHGADVPDGAQAFADLLRREFDRGPAADQGTADVSGPRDPVFVIAENDLVCACHYMPQPDPDSPGSTFDYYAFTTYRIRDGRIAERWPSINKIAPPRLPAPDTPTRATTVSSSPSIDIEANKRLVVDFYRCVFDAQNPDAVMDFVTEDYLQHVSHYPPGREGLEEFVRSRFPDGPVPPPAEPLIPPALIVAEGDIVVVAALLPQAEPDESGALYPYYMYDAYRLRGQRLAEHLSGITKSAPPKPPGPPPAAQT
;
A
#
# COMPACT_ATOMS: atom_id res chain seq x y z
N MET A 1 -27.73 -9.17 18.00
CA MET A 1 -28.35 -9.03 16.67
C MET A 1 -27.27 -9.30 15.64
N ALA A 2 -27.50 -10.19 14.67
CA ALA A 2 -26.51 -10.41 13.62
C ALA A 2 -26.43 -9.16 12.74
N THR A 3 -25.25 -8.57 12.63
CA THR A 3 -24.96 -7.52 11.64
C THR A 3 -25.26 -8.09 10.26
N SER A 4 -26.01 -7.36 9.43
CA SER A 4 -26.24 -7.79 8.05
C SER A 4 -24.93 -7.75 7.26
N LEU A 5 -24.73 -8.71 6.35
CA LEU A 5 -23.52 -8.77 5.50
C LEU A 5 -23.28 -7.45 4.73
N GLU A 6 -24.35 -6.75 4.35
CA GLU A 6 -24.29 -5.45 3.67
C GLU A 6 -23.73 -4.31 4.54
N GLN A 7 -23.88 -4.40 5.85
CA GLN A 7 -23.34 -3.41 6.79
C GLN A 7 -21.92 -3.72 7.25
N GLN A 8 -21.45 -4.95 7.02
CA GLN A 8 -20.16 -5.42 7.53
C GLN A 8 -18.97 -4.57 7.07
N PRO A 9 -18.84 -4.19 5.77
CA PRO A 9 -17.73 -3.34 5.34
C PRO A 9 -17.70 -1.98 6.04
N ARG A 10 -18.86 -1.36 6.25
CA ARG A 10 -18.96 -0.08 6.98
C ARG A 10 -18.51 -0.21 8.43
N ILE A 11 -18.92 -1.29 9.11
CA ILE A 11 -18.52 -1.55 10.50
C ILE A 11 -17.03 -1.85 10.60
N ASN A 12 -16.49 -2.62 9.66
CA ASN A 12 -15.05 -2.90 9.59
C ASN A 12 -14.23 -1.61 9.40
N LYS A 13 -14.69 -0.69 8.54
CA LYS A 13 -14.04 0.62 8.39
C LYS A 13 -14.07 1.46 9.67
N LEU A 14 -15.20 1.48 10.38
CA LEU A 14 -15.30 2.18 11.66
C LEU A 14 -14.37 1.59 12.74
N LEU A 15 -14.21 0.26 12.76
CA LEU A 15 -13.26 -0.40 13.65
C LEU A 15 -11.82 0.05 13.36
N VAL A 16 -11.40 0.05 12.09
CA VAL A 16 -10.05 0.47 11.70
C VAL A 16 -9.82 1.96 11.93
N ASP A 17 -10.81 2.81 11.64
CA ASP A 17 -10.75 4.26 11.91
C ASP A 17 -10.53 4.54 13.40
N ARG A 18 -11.29 3.87 14.27
CA ARG A 18 -11.14 3.99 15.73
C ARG A 18 -9.82 3.44 16.24
N PHE A 19 -9.38 2.30 15.71
CA PHE A 19 -8.07 1.75 16.01
C PHE A 19 -6.95 2.74 15.67
N LEU A 20 -6.98 3.34 14.47
CA LEU A 20 -5.98 4.32 14.04
C LEU A 20 -6.01 5.58 14.93
N ALA A 21 -7.19 6.10 15.24
CA ALA A 21 -7.35 7.28 16.09
C ALA A 21 -6.87 7.02 17.53
N ASP A 22 -7.34 5.94 18.15
CA ASP A 22 -7.11 5.69 19.57
C ASP A 22 -5.71 5.15 19.85
N VAL A 23 -5.14 4.32 18.97
CA VAL A 23 -3.81 3.75 19.18
C VAL A 23 -2.72 4.68 18.68
N PHE A 24 -2.79 5.10 17.41
CA PHE A 24 -1.72 5.90 16.80
C PHE A 24 -1.94 7.40 16.99
N GLY A 25 -3.16 7.89 16.74
CA GLY A 25 -3.50 9.32 16.87
C GLY A 25 -3.32 9.83 18.29
N ALA A 26 -3.75 9.05 19.29
CA ALA A 26 -3.60 9.37 20.71
C ALA A 26 -2.32 8.77 21.35
N ARG A 27 -1.48 8.08 20.57
CA ARG A 27 -0.25 7.41 21.03
C ARG A 27 -0.49 6.50 22.26
N ASN A 28 -1.61 5.78 22.27
CA ASN A 28 -2.03 4.93 23.37
C ASN A 28 -1.85 3.45 23.01
N ALA A 29 -0.69 2.90 23.34
CA ALA A 29 -0.38 1.49 23.09
C ALA A 29 -1.31 0.52 23.85
N ASP A 30 -1.88 0.93 24.99
CA ASP A 30 -2.77 0.06 25.77
C ASP A 30 -4.13 -0.16 25.08
N ALA A 31 -4.56 0.79 24.23
CA ALA A 31 -5.79 0.65 23.45
C ALA A 31 -5.73 -0.46 22.40
N VAL A 32 -4.55 -1.01 22.07
CA VAL A 32 -4.42 -2.17 21.16
C VAL A 32 -5.32 -3.33 21.61
N ALA A 33 -5.45 -3.55 22.93
CA ALA A 33 -6.26 -4.64 23.49
C ALA A 33 -7.76 -4.50 23.20
N ASP A 34 -8.24 -3.32 22.82
CA ASP A 34 -9.66 -3.08 22.50
C ASP A 34 -9.99 -3.44 21.04
N TYR A 35 -9.01 -3.35 20.14
CA TYR A 35 -9.22 -3.44 18.69
C TYR A 35 -8.64 -4.71 18.05
N VAL A 36 -7.61 -5.27 18.66
CA VAL A 36 -6.76 -6.30 18.04
C VAL A 36 -7.06 -7.67 18.66
N ALA A 37 -7.05 -8.72 17.83
CA ALA A 37 -7.20 -10.09 18.27
C ALA A 37 -5.92 -10.56 19.00
N PRO A 38 -6.02 -11.33 20.10
CA PRO A 38 -4.84 -11.77 20.86
C PRO A 38 -3.80 -12.50 20.00
N ASP A 39 -4.25 -13.23 18.98
CA ASP A 39 -3.48 -14.02 18.01
C ASP A 39 -3.20 -13.26 16.70
N LEU A 40 -3.10 -11.93 16.73
CA LEU A 40 -2.77 -11.10 15.58
C LEU A 40 -1.58 -11.67 14.78
N VAL A 41 -1.76 -11.82 13.46
CA VAL A 41 -0.70 -12.15 12.53
C VAL A 41 -0.22 -10.88 11.80
N GLN A 42 1.08 -10.62 11.81
CA GLN A 42 1.71 -9.49 11.15
C GLN A 42 2.47 -9.93 9.90
N HIS A 43 2.23 -9.24 8.79
CA HIS A 43 2.91 -9.47 7.52
C HIS A 43 3.79 -8.27 7.18
N GLY A 44 5.03 -8.26 7.67
CA GLY A 44 5.96 -7.17 7.36
C GLY A 44 7.21 -7.15 8.21
N ALA A 45 7.93 -6.03 8.12
CA ALA A 45 9.25 -5.76 8.69
C ALA A 45 9.37 -5.92 10.23
N ASP A 46 9.61 -7.15 10.70
CA ASP A 46 9.94 -7.49 12.10
C ASP A 46 8.92 -7.03 13.15
N VAL A 47 7.67 -6.80 12.73
CA VAL A 47 6.59 -6.50 13.67
C VAL A 47 6.14 -7.82 14.30
N PRO A 48 6.16 -7.96 15.64
CA PRO A 48 5.87 -9.23 16.27
C PRO A 48 4.38 -9.57 16.21
N ASP A 49 4.09 -10.87 16.03
CA ASP A 49 2.75 -11.43 16.16
C ASP A 49 2.21 -11.27 17.59
N GLY A 50 0.88 -11.26 17.69
CA GLY A 50 0.13 -11.19 18.93
C GLY A 50 -0.09 -9.75 19.42
N ALA A 51 -1.30 -9.48 19.91
CA ALA A 51 -1.70 -8.13 20.34
C ALA A 51 -0.79 -7.54 21.43
N GLN A 52 -0.35 -8.38 22.39
CA GLN A 52 0.50 -7.93 23.49
C GLN A 52 1.89 -7.51 22.99
N ALA A 53 2.53 -8.33 22.16
CA ALA A 53 3.86 -8.02 21.64
C ALA A 53 3.83 -6.77 20.74
N PHE A 54 2.74 -6.60 19.98
CA PHE A 54 2.52 -5.40 19.20
C PHE A 54 2.32 -4.16 20.08
N ALA A 55 1.50 -4.23 21.13
CA ALA A 55 1.33 -3.15 22.10
C ALA A 55 2.67 -2.77 22.76
N ASP A 56 3.49 -3.76 23.12
CA ASP A 56 4.81 -3.52 23.73
C ASP A 56 5.78 -2.86 22.75
N LEU A 57 5.72 -3.20 21.46
CA LEU A 57 6.48 -2.50 20.41
C LEU A 57 6.04 -1.04 20.31
N LEU A 58 4.73 -0.79 20.16
CA LEU A 58 4.20 0.57 20.05
C LEU A 58 4.54 1.42 21.27
N ARG A 59 4.49 0.85 22.48
CA ARG A 59 4.88 1.56 23.70
C ARG A 59 6.34 2.04 23.62
N ARG A 60 7.26 1.17 23.19
CA ARG A 60 8.68 1.56 22.98
C ARG A 60 8.85 2.63 21.92
N GLU A 61 8.09 2.57 20.83
CA GLU A 61 8.13 3.58 19.75
C GLU A 61 7.53 4.91 20.20
N PHE A 62 6.45 4.87 20.97
CA PHE A 62 5.78 6.06 21.49
C PHE A 62 6.64 6.75 22.57
N ASP A 63 7.34 5.99 23.41
CA ASP A 63 8.22 6.51 24.46
C ASP A 63 9.49 7.17 23.89
N ARG A 64 10.04 6.65 22.78
CA ARG A 64 11.24 7.22 22.13
C ARG A 64 11.04 8.62 21.58
N GLY A 65 9.79 9.05 21.37
CA GLY A 65 9.48 10.27 20.62
C GLY A 65 9.88 10.16 19.13
N PRO A 66 9.64 11.19 18.30
CA PRO A 66 10.19 11.22 16.95
C PRO A 66 11.73 11.16 17.00
N ALA A 67 12.35 10.35 16.14
CA ALA A 67 13.81 10.28 16.09
C ALA A 67 14.42 11.66 15.79
N ALA A 68 15.64 11.94 16.29
CA ALA A 68 16.27 13.25 16.18
C ALA A 68 16.50 13.73 14.72
N ASP A 69 16.48 12.82 13.75
CA ASP A 69 16.55 13.07 12.30
C ASP A 69 15.16 13.20 11.63
N GLN A 70 14.08 13.05 12.40
CA GLN A 70 12.68 13.18 11.96
C GLN A 70 12.03 14.53 12.31
N GLY A 71 12.79 15.47 12.86
CA GLY A 71 12.28 16.79 13.22
C GLY A 71 11.44 16.77 14.52
N THR A 72 11.67 17.76 15.37
CA THR A 72 11.08 17.89 16.71
C THR A 72 9.66 18.47 16.67
N ALA A 73 8.74 17.82 15.96
CA ALA A 73 7.32 18.20 16.03
C ALA A 73 6.57 17.17 16.87
N ASP A 74 5.83 17.65 17.87
CA ASP A 74 4.86 16.86 18.63
C ASP A 74 3.81 16.28 17.67
N VAL A 75 3.90 14.98 17.38
CA VAL A 75 3.08 14.30 16.35
C VAL A 75 1.82 13.73 17.00
N SER A 76 0.96 14.62 17.48
CA SER A 76 -0.33 14.28 18.08
C SER A 76 -1.46 14.69 17.11
N GLY A 77 -2.28 13.73 16.66
CA GLY A 77 -3.50 14.01 15.87
C GLY A 77 -3.81 12.97 14.78
N PRO A 78 -5.11 12.70 14.50
CA PRO A 78 -5.50 11.84 13.39
C PRO A 78 -5.08 12.50 12.08
N ARG A 79 -4.38 11.75 11.23
CA ARG A 79 -4.14 12.15 9.84
C ARG A 79 -5.22 11.50 9.00
N ASP A 80 -6.09 12.33 8.44
CA ASP A 80 -7.15 11.84 7.58
C ASP A 80 -6.53 10.97 6.47
N PRO A 81 -6.97 9.70 6.33
CA PRO A 81 -6.51 8.87 5.25
C PRO A 81 -6.90 9.49 3.91
N VAL A 82 -6.08 9.24 2.89
CA VAL A 82 -6.43 9.55 1.49
C VAL A 82 -7.76 8.87 1.16
N PHE A 83 -7.87 7.59 1.50
CA PHE A 83 -9.12 6.83 1.48
C PHE A 83 -9.03 5.63 2.42
N VAL A 84 -10.21 5.11 2.77
CA VAL A 84 -10.37 3.78 3.40
C VAL A 84 -11.39 3.00 2.58
N ILE A 85 -10.98 1.85 2.07
CA ILE A 85 -11.86 0.92 1.35
C ILE A 85 -12.01 -0.38 2.14
N ALA A 86 -13.16 -1.03 2.01
CA ALA A 86 -13.39 -2.33 2.61
C ALA A 86 -14.14 -3.26 1.67
N GLU A 87 -13.73 -4.52 1.68
CA GLU A 87 -14.35 -5.57 0.90
C GLU A 87 -14.34 -6.86 1.72
N ASN A 88 -15.51 -7.47 1.91
CA ASN A 88 -15.68 -8.63 2.79
C ASN A 88 -15.11 -8.35 4.20
N ASP A 89 -14.12 -9.14 4.63
CA ASP A 89 -13.43 -9.03 5.90
C ASP A 89 -12.14 -8.19 5.85
N LEU A 90 -11.80 -7.64 4.68
CA LEU A 90 -10.60 -6.82 4.50
C LEU A 90 -10.94 -5.32 4.54
N VAL A 91 -10.03 -4.55 5.13
CA VAL A 91 -10.05 -3.08 5.13
C VAL A 91 -8.66 -2.59 4.75
N CYS A 92 -8.56 -1.73 3.73
CA CYS A 92 -7.31 -1.08 3.37
C CYS A 92 -7.40 0.42 3.62
N ALA A 93 -6.43 0.96 4.35
CA ALA A 93 -6.25 2.39 4.55
C ALA A 93 -5.02 2.89 3.80
N CYS A 94 -5.16 4.01 3.08
CA CYS A 94 -4.08 4.71 2.39
C CYS A 94 -3.84 6.07 3.05
N HIS A 95 -2.58 6.39 3.35
CA HIS A 95 -2.19 7.67 3.94
C HIS A 95 -1.12 8.34 3.07
N TYR A 96 -1.25 9.65 2.87
CA TYR A 96 -0.21 10.44 2.21
C TYR A 96 0.89 10.79 3.24
N MET A 97 2.12 10.41 2.92
CA MET A 97 3.28 10.55 3.81
C MET A 97 4.49 10.99 2.98
N PRO A 98 4.58 12.26 2.52
CA PRO A 98 5.73 12.74 1.75
C PRO A 98 7.05 12.43 2.46
N GLN A 99 8.02 11.90 1.71
CA GLN A 99 9.30 11.46 2.24
C GLN A 99 10.43 12.35 1.72
N PRO A 100 11.55 12.52 2.46
CA PRO A 100 12.71 13.27 1.99
C PRO A 100 13.22 12.74 0.65
N ASP A 101 13.48 13.63 -0.30
CA ASP A 101 14.01 13.23 -1.61
C ASP A 101 15.52 12.91 -1.51
N PRO A 102 15.96 11.67 -1.81
CA PRO A 102 17.38 11.32 -1.78
C PRO A 102 18.23 12.08 -2.80
N ASP A 103 17.62 12.57 -3.89
CA ASP A 103 18.33 13.28 -4.97
C ASP A 103 18.25 14.81 -4.83
N SER A 104 17.38 15.31 -3.95
CA SER A 104 17.15 16.75 -3.76
C SER A 104 17.05 17.09 -2.27
N PRO A 105 18.20 17.32 -1.60
CA PRO A 105 18.21 17.66 -0.18
C PRO A 105 17.35 18.89 0.14
N GLY A 106 16.46 18.76 1.13
CA GLY A 106 15.50 19.79 1.52
C GLY A 106 14.16 19.73 0.80
N SER A 107 14.03 18.88 -0.23
CA SER A 107 12.77 18.58 -0.91
C SER A 107 12.15 17.27 -0.41
N THR A 108 10.89 17.05 -0.75
CA THR A 108 10.20 15.77 -0.53
C THR A 108 9.64 15.22 -1.84
N PHE A 109 9.41 13.90 -1.87
CA PHE A 109 8.64 13.23 -2.92
C PHE A 109 7.34 12.69 -2.35
N ASP A 110 6.33 12.53 -3.22
CA ASP A 110 5.04 11.98 -2.85
C ASP A 110 5.17 10.48 -2.57
N TYR A 111 4.67 10.04 -1.41
CA TYR A 111 4.68 8.65 -0.99
C TYR A 111 3.37 8.32 -0.26
N TYR A 112 2.84 7.12 -0.51
CA TYR A 112 1.59 6.66 0.05
C TYR A 112 1.79 5.39 0.86
N ALA A 113 1.51 5.46 2.16
CA ALA A 113 1.58 4.30 3.03
C ALA A 113 0.25 3.56 3.04
N PHE A 114 0.31 2.26 2.76
CA PHE A 114 -0.84 1.37 2.77
C PHE A 114 -0.78 0.43 3.96
N THR A 115 -1.93 0.11 4.52
CA THR A 115 -2.06 -1.04 5.41
C THR A 115 -3.40 -1.70 5.19
N THR A 116 -3.35 -3.00 4.86
CA THR A 116 -4.55 -3.84 4.84
C THR A 116 -4.69 -4.56 6.18
N TYR A 117 -5.92 -4.68 6.64
CA TYR A 117 -6.32 -5.36 7.87
C TYR A 117 -7.35 -6.44 7.53
N ARG A 118 -7.22 -7.63 8.12
CA ARG A 118 -8.30 -8.62 8.15
C ARG A 118 -9.04 -8.52 9.47
N ILE A 119 -10.38 -8.48 9.39
CA ILE A 119 -11.26 -8.40 10.54
C ILE A 119 -11.91 -9.76 10.79
N ARG A 120 -11.74 -10.28 12.00
CA ARG A 120 -12.37 -11.52 12.47
C ARG A 120 -13.00 -11.27 13.83
N ASP A 121 -14.26 -11.66 13.98
CA ASP A 121 -15.01 -11.50 15.24
C ASP A 121 -14.99 -10.07 15.81
N GLY A 122 -15.06 -9.08 14.91
CA GLY A 122 -15.03 -7.65 15.28
C GLY A 122 -13.67 -7.13 15.74
N ARG A 123 -12.58 -7.87 15.46
CA ARG A 123 -11.20 -7.49 15.80
C ARG A 123 -10.26 -7.59 14.62
N ILE A 124 -9.19 -6.79 14.64
CA ILE A 124 -8.09 -6.91 13.68
C ILE A 124 -7.31 -8.18 14.00
N ALA A 125 -7.35 -9.16 13.10
CA ALA A 125 -6.70 -10.47 13.27
C ALA A 125 -5.46 -10.65 12.39
N GLU A 126 -5.32 -9.85 11.33
CA GLU A 126 -4.19 -9.91 10.41
C GLU A 126 -3.89 -8.52 9.86
N ARG A 127 -2.61 -8.22 9.59
CA ARG A 127 -2.20 -6.89 9.11
C ARG A 127 -1.03 -6.97 8.13
N TRP A 128 -1.16 -6.29 6.98
CA TRP A 128 -0.14 -6.18 5.93
C TRP A 128 0.25 -4.72 5.69
N PRO A 129 1.24 -4.17 6.42
CA PRO A 129 1.77 -2.85 6.14
C PRO A 129 2.70 -2.79 4.91
N SER A 130 2.70 -1.66 4.20
CA SER A 130 3.66 -1.36 3.12
C SER A 130 5.02 -0.87 3.66
N ILE A 131 5.58 -1.49 4.71
CA ILE A 131 6.82 -1.03 5.35
C ILE A 131 8.05 -1.62 4.66
N ASN A 132 8.96 -0.74 4.23
CA ASN A 132 10.30 -1.09 3.75
C ASN A 132 11.32 -0.92 4.90
N LYS A 133 12.12 -1.95 5.22
CA LYS A 133 13.09 -1.90 6.33
C LYS A 133 14.23 -0.89 6.11
N ILE A 134 14.62 -0.67 4.85
CA ILE A 134 15.75 0.20 4.49
C ILE A 134 15.31 1.67 4.53
N ALA A 135 14.09 1.94 4.09
CA ALA A 135 13.51 3.28 4.08
C ALA A 135 12.11 3.25 4.72
N PRO A 136 12.02 3.10 6.06
CA PRO A 136 10.76 3.15 6.76
C PRO A 136 10.12 4.53 6.62
N PRO A 137 8.78 4.61 6.49
CA PRO A 137 8.11 5.88 6.28
C PRO A 137 8.26 6.79 7.49
N ARG A 138 8.60 8.05 7.24
CA ARG A 138 8.58 9.13 8.23
C ARG A 138 7.19 9.71 8.33
N LEU A 139 6.81 10.08 9.55
CA LEU A 139 5.55 10.78 9.79
C LEU A 139 5.63 12.17 9.11
N PRO A 140 4.58 12.59 8.38
CA PRO A 140 4.60 13.89 7.70
C PRO A 140 4.58 15.07 8.68
N ALA A 141 5.07 16.23 8.25
CA ALA A 141 5.03 17.45 9.06
C ALA A 141 3.58 17.84 9.43
N PRO A 142 3.33 18.51 10.58
CA PRO A 142 1.98 18.86 11.03
C PRO A 142 1.16 19.69 10.03
N ASP A 143 1.82 20.50 9.21
CA ASP A 143 1.23 21.37 8.19
C ASP A 143 1.10 20.69 6.81
N THR A 144 1.40 19.39 6.71
CA THR A 144 1.25 18.63 5.47
C THR A 144 -0.23 18.64 5.05
N PRO A 145 -0.55 19.10 3.83
CA PRO A 145 -1.92 19.14 3.36
C PRO A 145 -2.55 17.74 3.34
N THR A 146 -3.82 17.66 3.74
CA THR A 146 -4.60 16.44 3.53
C THR A 146 -4.79 16.19 2.03
N ARG A 147 -4.72 14.92 1.65
CA ARG A 147 -5.10 14.43 0.32
C ARG A 147 -6.34 13.53 0.38
N ALA A 148 -7.17 13.71 1.41
CA ALA A 148 -8.42 12.98 1.55
C ALA A 148 -9.28 13.11 0.29
N THR A 149 -9.82 11.99 -0.17
CA THR A 149 -10.68 11.92 -1.35
C THR A 149 -11.89 11.04 -1.07
N THR A 150 -12.93 11.22 -1.88
CA THR A 150 -14.15 10.43 -1.77
C THR A 150 -14.05 9.18 -2.65
N VAL A 151 -14.51 8.06 -2.12
CA VAL A 151 -14.71 6.81 -2.87
C VAL A 151 -16.10 6.87 -3.50
N SER A 152 -16.19 6.79 -4.83
CA SER A 152 -17.46 6.82 -5.55
C SER A 152 -18.20 5.51 -5.36
N SER A 153 -19.45 5.55 -4.89
CA SER A 153 -20.30 4.35 -4.67
C SER A 153 -21.41 4.22 -5.72
N SER A 154 -21.14 4.68 -6.96
CA SER A 154 -22.13 4.58 -8.03
C SER A 154 -22.60 3.12 -8.22
N PRO A 155 -23.92 2.87 -8.31
CA PRO A 155 -24.46 1.52 -8.48
C PRO A 155 -24.08 0.87 -9.83
N SER A 156 -23.54 1.66 -10.76
CA SER A 156 -23.04 1.19 -12.06
C SER A 156 -21.63 0.61 -12.01
N ILE A 157 -20.97 0.66 -10.85
CA ILE A 157 -19.59 0.18 -10.70
C ILE A 157 -19.61 -1.35 -10.55
N ASP A 158 -18.89 -2.02 -11.44
CA ASP A 158 -18.63 -3.45 -11.38
C ASP A 158 -17.27 -3.69 -10.72
N ILE A 159 -17.30 -4.14 -9.47
CA ILE A 159 -16.10 -4.38 -8.65
C ILE A 159 -15.22 -5.48 -9.25
N GLU A 160 -15.81 -6.55 -9.78
CA GLU A 160 -15.03 -7.67 -10.31
C GLU A 160 -14.41 -7.32 -11.66
N ALA A 161 -15.13 -6.57 -12.50
CA ALA A 161 -14.54 -6.01 -13.71
C ALA A 161 -13.39 -5.04 -13.41
N ASN A 162 -13.53 -4.20 -12.38
CA ASN A 162 -12.48 -3.26 -11.96
C ASN A 162 -11.22 -3.99 -11.50
N LYS A 163 -11.36 -5.00 -10.65
CA LYS A 163 -10.23 -5.85 -10.22
C LYS A 163 -9.59 -6.55 -11.40
N ARG A 164 -10.40 -7.09 -12.31
CA ARG A 164 -9.89 -7.77 -13.51
C ARG A 164 -9.10 -6.82 -14.40
N LEU A 165 -9.56 -5.58 -14.57
CA LEU A 165 -8.85 -4.55 -15.32
C LEU A 165 -7.45 -4.29 -14.73
N VAL A 166 -7.34 -4.18 -13.40
CA VAL A 166 -6.04 -3.99 -12.74
C VAL A 166 -5.13 -5.20 -12.95
N VAL A 167 -5.63 -6.43 -12.79
CA VAL A 167 -4.83 -7.65 -13.02
C VAL A 167 -4.39 -7.75 -14.49
N ASP A 168 -5.29 -7.49 -15.44
CA ASP A 168 -4.98 -7.51 -16.86
C ASP A 168 -4.03 -6.39 -17.25
N PHE A 169 -4.06 -5.23 -16.58
CA PHE A 169 -3.09 -4.16 -16.77
C PHE A 169 -1.66 -4.64 -16.48
N TYR A 170 -1.41 -5.31 -15.33
CA TYR A 170 -0.08 -5.87 -15.07
C TYR A 170 0.34 -6.94 -16.08
N ARG A 171 -0.58 -7.85 -16.42
CA ARG A 171 -0.31 -8.92 -17.40
C ARG A 171 0.03 -8.38 -18.79
N CYS A 172 -0.74 -7.42 -19.27
CA CYS A 172 -0.66 -6.94 -20.65
C CYS A 172 0.33 -5.80 -20.84
N VAL A 173 0.69 -5.07 -19.79
CA VAL A 173 1.66 -3.96 -19.88
C VAL A 173 3.03 -4.40 -19.38
N PHE A 174 3.12 -4.92 -18.16
CA PHE A 174 4.40 -5.22 -17.52
C PHE A 174 4.90 -6.63 -17.82
N ASP A 175 4.07 -7.66 -17.65
CA ASP A 175 4.50 -9.05 -17.91
C ASP A 175 4.69 -9.32 -19.42
N ALA A 176 3.80 -8.76 -20.23
CA ALA A 176 3.92 -8.76 -21.70
C ALA A 176 4.95 -7.75 -22.21
N GLN A 177 5.52 -6.90 -21.34
CA GLN A 177 6.54 -5.92 -21.71
C GLN A 177 6.11 -5.01 -22.86
N ASN A 178 4.82 -4.63 -22.89
CA ASN A 178 4.21 -3.99 -24.03
C ASN A 178 3.84 -2.53 -23.70
N PRO A 179 4.65 -1.54 -24.10
CA PRO A 179 4.34 -0.13 -23.86
C PRO A 179 3.06 0.30 -24.59
N ASP A 180 2.79 -0.21 -25.79
CA ASP A 180 1.65 0.22 -26.60
C ASP A 180 0.31 -0.18 -25.95
N ALA A 181 0.30 -1.24 -25.13
CA ALA A 181 -0.88 -1.67 -24.38
C ALA A 181 -1.34 -0.64 -23.33
N VAL A 182 -0.47 0.29 -22.88
CA VAL A 182 -0.84 1.30 -21.87
C VAL A 182 -2.10 2.07 -22.27
N MET A 183 -2.26 2.40 -23.56
CA MET A 183 -3.38 3.19 -24.07
C MET A 183 -4.74 2.49 -23.96
N ASP A 184 -4.75 1.16 -23.82
CA ASP A 184 -5.97 0.36 -23.66
C ASP A 184 -6.48 0.38 -22.22
N PHE A 185 -5.58 0.52 -21.24
CA PHE A 185 -5.89 0.40 -19.83
C PHE A 185 -6.10 1.74 -19.13
N VAL A 186 -5.36 2.79 -19.50
CA VAL A 186 -5.40 4.06 -18.77
C VAL A 186 -6.15 5.15 -19.54
N THR A 187 -6.72 6.12 -18.82
CA THR A 187 -7.36 7.29 -19.43
C THR A 187 -6.32 8.23 -20.03
N GLU A 188 -6.75 9.08 -20.98
CA GLU A 188 -5.85 10.05 -21.61
C GLU A 188 -5.23 11.04 -20.61
N ASP A 189 -6.03 11.44 -19.62
CA ASP A 189 -5.69 12.32 -18.49
C ASP A 189 -5.21 11.55 -17.24
N TYR A 190 -4.64 10.34 -17.42
CA TYR A 190 -4.15 9.50 -16.32
C TYR A 190 -3.25 10.28 -15.35
N LEU A 191 -3.62 10.30 -14.08
CA LEU A 191 -2.91 11.02 -13.03
C LEU A 191 -1.96 10.08 -12.27
N GLN A 192 -0.66 10.29 -12.45
CA GLN A 192 0.39 9.63 -11.69
C GLN A 192 0.75 10.48 -10.47
N HIS A 193 0.42 10.03 -9.25
CA HIS A 193 0.81 10.74 -8.03
C HIS A 193 2.24 10.50 -7.59
N VAL A 194 2.86 9.43 -8.09
CA VAL A 194 4.20 9.05 -7.68
C VAL A 194 5.20 9.93 -8.43
N SER A 195 5.65 11.01 -7.79
CA SER A 195 6.42 12.09 -8.43
C SER A 195 7.78 11.67 -8.99
N HIS A 196 8.28 10.49 -8.62
CA HIS A 196 9.53 9.92 -9.14
C HIS A 196 9.33 8.95 -10.32
N TYR A 197 8.08 8.71 -10.74
CA TYR A 197 7.78 8.10 -12.03
C TYR A 197 7.39 9.17 -13.05
N PRO A 198 7.62 8.93 -14.36
CA PRO A 198 7.18 9.86 -15.39
C PRO A 198 5.67 10.13 -15.31
N PRO A 199 5.24 11.39 -15.43
CA PRO A 199 3.84 11.75 -15.28
C PRO A 199 3.00 11.35 -16.49
N GLY A 200 1.71 11.15 -16.27
CA GLY A 200 0.75 10.97 -17.35
C GLY A 200 0.85 9.63 -18.07
N ARG A 201 -0.05 9.44 -19.03
CA ARG A 201 -0.13 8.23 -19.85
C ARG A 201 1.11 8.03 -20.73
N GLU A 202 1.58 9.11 -21.38
CA GLU A 202 2.77 9.07 -22.24
C GLU A 202 4.03 8.74 -21.44
N GLY A 203 4.17 9.31 -20.23
CA GLY A 203 5.29 8.99 -19.35
C GLY A 203 5.27 7.52 -18.91
N LEU A 204 4.10 6.95 -18.60
CA LEU A 204 3.97 5.53 -18.29
C LEU A 204 4.37 4.64 -19.47
N GLU A 205 3.96 4.98 -20.69
CA GLU A 205 4.35 4.26 -21.91
C GLU A 205 5.88 4.30 -22.12
N GLU A 206 6.50 5.47 -21.98
CA GLU A 206 7.96 5.63 -22.08
C GLU A 206 8.69 4.86 -20.97
N PHE A 207 8.15 4.86 -19.76
CA PHE A 207 8.68 4.07 -18.65
C PHE A 207 8.69 2.57 -18.98
N VAL A 208 7.59 2.02 -19.50
CA VAL A 208 7.51 0.61 -19.89
C VAL A 208 8.50 0.31 -21.02
N ARG A 209 8.58 1.19 -22.04
CA ARG A 209 9.50 1.05 -23.17
C ARG A 209 10.96 1.05 -22.74
N SER A 210 11.35 1.96 -21.85
CA SER A 210 12.72 2.05 -21.34
C SER A 210 13.08 0.87 -20.43
N ARG A 211 12.10 0.36 -19.68
CA ARG A 211 12.28 -0.74 -18.74
C ARG A 211 12.39 -2.11 -19.43
N PHE A 212 11.77 -2.27 -20.60
CA PHE A 212 11.73 -3.52 -21.37
C PHE A 212 12.05 -3.27 -22.85
N PRO A 213 13.32 -2.96 -23.19
CA PRO A 213 13.71 -2.64 -24.56
C PRO A 213 13.56 -3.81 -25.55
N ASP A 214 13.50 -5.05 -25.03
CA ASP A 214 13.38 -6.27 -25.82
C ASP A 214 11.92 -6.79 -25.93
N GLY A 215 10.97 -6.08 -25.32
CA GLY A 215 9.55 -6.37 -25.48
C GLY A 215 9.00 -5.97 -26.86
N PRO A 216 7.73 -6.29 -27.16
CA PRO A 216 6.79 -7.03 -26.34
C PRO A 216 6.95 -8.55 -26.46
N VAL A 217 6.44 -9.27 -25.46
CA VAL A 217 6.23 -10.72 -25.48
C VAL A 217 4.74 -11.04 -25.33
N PRO A 218 4.27 -12.25 -25.70
CA PRO A 218 2.86 -12.60 -25.49
C PRO A 218 2.46 -12.48 -24.01
N PRO A 219 1.30 -11.89 -23.68
CA PRO A 219 0.85 -11.80 -22.30
C PRO A 219 0.63 -13.19 -21.72
N PRO A 220 1.08 -13.46 -20.49
CA PRO A 220 0.82 -14.73 -19.83
C PRO A 220 -0.68 -14.88 -19.52
N ALA A 221 -1.15 -16.12 -19.31
CA ALA A 221 -2.54 -16.39 -18.94
C ALA A 221 -2.90 -15.86 -17.54
N GLU A 222 -1.92 -15.83 -16.64
CA GLU A 222 -2.02 -15.32 -15.27
C GLU A 222 -0.82 -14.39 -15.01
N PRO A 223 -0.93 -13.43 -14.06
CA PRO A 223 0.19 -12.53 -13.76
C PRO A 223 1.42 -13.30 -13.26
N LEU A 224 2.62 -12.90 -13.69
CA LEU A 224 3.87 -13.54 -13.27
C LEU A 224 4.10 -13.39 -11.76
N ILE A 225 3.62 -12.28 -11.20
CA ILE A 225 3.55 -12.05 -9.76
C ILE A 225 2.07 -11.91 -9.39
N PRO A 226 1.43 -12.97 -8.87
CA PRO A 226 0.04 -12.89 -8.47
C PRO A 226 -0.13 -11.95 -7.27
N PRO A 227 -1.22 -11.17 -7.22
CA PRO A 227 -1.54 -10.37 -6.04
C PRO A 227 -1.64 -11.25 -4.79
N ALA A 228 -0.97 -10.85 -3.72
CA ALA A 228 -1.20 -11.38 -2.39
C ALA A 228 -2.54 -10.89 -1.82
N LEU A 229 -2.92 -9.65 -2.17
CA LEU A 229 -4.20 -9.04 -1.81
C LEU A 229 -4.73 -8.23 -2.99
N ILE A 230 -6.04 -8.23 -3.16
CA ILE A 230 -6.76 -7.29 -4.00
C ILE A 230 -8.05 -6.90 -3.29
N VAL A 231 -8.26 -5.61 -3.08
CA VAL A 231 -9.39 -5.06 -2.34
C VAL A 231 -9.99 -3.94 -3.18
N ALA A 232 -11.30 -3.92 -3.34
CA ALA A 232 -11.97 -2.90 -4.11
C ALA A 232 -13.24 -2.41 -3.41
N GLU A 233 -13.42 -1.09 -3.40
CA GLU A 233 -14.68 -0.46 -3.01
C GLU A 233 -14.92 0.72 -3.93
N GLY A 234 -16.12 0.76 -4.53
CA GLY A 234 -16.45 1.83 -5.45
C GLY A 234 -15.49 1.89 -6.63
N ASP A 235 -15.00 3.10 -6.92
CA ASP A 235 -14.10 3.37 -8.03
C ASP A 235 -12.62 3.17 -7.68
N ILE A 236 -12.27 2.60 -6.52
CA ILE A 236 -10.88 2.35 -6.13
C ILE A 236 -10.61 0.85 -6.04
N VAL A 237 -9.51 0.42 -6.65
CA VAL A 237 -8.91 -0.91 -6.47
C VAL A 237 -7.52 -0.75 -5.88
N VAL A 238 -7.25 -1.46 -4.78
CA VAL A 238 -5.91 -1.62 -4.21
C VAL A 238 -5.43 -3.02 -4.50
N VAL A 239 -4.20 -3.14 -4.99
CA VAL A 239 -3.51 -4.40 -5.22
C VAL A 239 -2.22 -4.43 -4.42
N ALA A 240 -1.92 -5.58 -3.81
CA ALA A 240 -0.66 -5.79 -3.10
C ALA A 240 0.02 -7.06 -3.59
N ALA A 241 1.32 -6.98 -3.88
CA ALA A 241 2.15 -8.12 -4.27
C ALA A 241 3.24 -8.36 -3.22
N LEU A 242 3.47 -9.63 -2.87
CA LEU A 242 4.60 -10.02 -2.03
C LEU A 242 5.87 -10.08 -2.89
N LEU A 243 6.85 -9.26 -2.56
CA LEU A 243 8.15 -9.24 -3.21
C LEU A 243 9.27 -9.25 -2.16
N PRO A 244 9.73 -10.44 -1.71
CA PRO A 244 10.74 -10.54 -0.67
C PRO A 244 12.01 -9.72 -0.99
N GLN A 245 12.50 -8.96 -0.01
CA GLN A 245 13.68 -8.08 -0.14
C GLN A 245 14.80 -8.56 0.77
N ALA A 246 16.05 -8.27 0.41
CA ALA A 246 17.21 -8.63 1.23
C ALA A 246 17.16 -7.94 2.61
N GLU A 247 17.50 -8.69 3.65
CA GLU A 247 17.71 -8.13 4.98
C GLU A 247 18.86 -7.10 4.97
N PRO A 248 18.73 -5.98 5.70
CA PRO A 248 19.76 -4.94 5.76
C PRO A 248 20.97 -5.35 6.63
N ASP A 249 20.91 -6.49 7.31
CA ASP A 249 21.95 -7.00 8.21
C ASP A 249 23.08 -7.77 7.50
N GLU A 250 23.10 -7.76 6.16
CA GLU A 250 24.05 -8.48 5.31
C GLU A 250 24.06 -10.00 5.50
N SER A 251 23.06 -10.58 6.19
CA SER A 251 22.95 -12.03 6.40
C SER A 251 22.68 -12.82 5.12
N GLY A 252 22.20 -12.15 4.07
CA GLY A 252 21.69 -12.76 2.85
C GLY A 252 20.28 -13.36 2.97
N ALA A 253 19.64 -13.24 4.14
CA ALA A 253 18.24 -13.60 4.30
C ALA A 253 17.31 -12.60 3.59
N LEU A 254 16.05 -13.01 3.39
CA LEU A 254 15.01 -12.16 2.81
C LEU A 254 13.91 -11.90 3.84
N TYR A 255 13.37 -10.68 3.84
CA TYR A 255 12.15 -10.34 4.58
C TYR A 255 10.97 -10.15 3.64
N PRO A 256 9.73 -10.42 4.10
CA PRO A 256 8.53 -10.18 3.30
C PRO A 256 8.29 -8.67 3.15
N TYR A 257 8.22 -8.20 1.92
CA TYR A 257 7.84 -6.83 1.58
C TYR A 257 6.63 -6.85 0.66
N TYR A 258 5.58 -6.11 1.04
CA TYR A 258 4.36 -5.99 0.26
C TYR A 258 4.37 -4.65 -0.48
N MET A 259 4.47 -4.74 -1.80
CA MET A 259 4.31 -3.59 -2.69
C MET A 259 2.83 -3.32 -2.91
N TYR A 260 2.40 -2.09 -2.70
CA TYR A 260 1.02 -1.67 -2.87
C TYR A 260 0.90 -0.64 -3.99
N ASP A 261 -0.10 -0.84 -4.82
CA ASP A 261 -0.57 0.17 -5.78
C ASP A 261 -2.09 0.31 -5.62
N ALA A 262 -2.57 1.54 -5.79
CA ALA A 262 -3.99 1.85 -5.81
C ALA A 262 -4.33 2.59 -7.10
N TYR A 263 -5.42 2.17 -7.71
CA TYR A 263 -5.95 2.78 -8.92
C TYR A 263 -7.35 3.29 -8.69
N ARG A 264 -7.62 4.53 -9.12
CA ARG A 264 -8.99 5.00 -9.34
C ARG A 264 -9.40 4.66 -10.76
N LEU A 265 -10.64 4.20 -10.93
CA LEU A 265 -11.21 3.84 -12.21
C LEU A 265 -12.24 4.86 -12.66
N ARG A 266 -12.30 5.08 -13.97
CA ARG A 266 -13.32 5.91 -14.61
C ARG A 266 -13.79 5.23 -15.89
N GLY A 267 -15.01 4.71 -15.87
CA GLY A 267 -15.47 3.78 -16.90
C GLY A 267 -14.66 2.48 -16.82
N GLN A 268 -14.21 1.98 -17.96
CA GLN A 268 -13.39 0.75 -18.05
C GLN A 268 -11.89 1.04 -18.16
N ARG A 269 -11.42 2.11 -17.49
CA ARG A 269 -10.02 2.56 -17.55
C ARG A 269 -9.52 3.05 -16.21
N LEU A 270 -8.21 2.94 -15.99
CA LEU A 270 -7.49 3.47 -14.84
C LEU A 270 -7.23 4.97 -15.06
N ALA A 271 -7.66 5.81 -14.12
CA ALA A 271 -7.60 7.27 -14.23
C ALA A 271 -6.58 7.90 -13.27
N GLU A 272 -6.24 7.23 -12.17
CA GLU A 272 -5.37 7.75 -11.13
C GLU A 272 -4.56 6.61 -10.53
N HIS A 273 -3.32 6.88 -10.15
CA HIS A 273 -2.44 5.89 -9.53
C HIS A 273 -1.68 6.46 -8.33
N LEU A 274 -1.68 5.70 -7.24
CA LEU A 274 -0.96 5.97 -6.01
C LEU A 274 -0.13 4.71 -5.66
N SER A 275 1.14 4.87 -5.30
CA SER A 275 2.02 3.73 -4.99
C SER A 275 2.67 3.85 -3.62
N GLY A 276 2.88 2.69 -3.00
CA GLY A 276 3.64 2.50 -1.76
C GLY A 276 5.11 2.16 -2.00
N ILE A 277 5.60 2.30 -3.23
CA ILE A 277 7.01 2.17 -3.58
C ILE A 277 7.76 3.43 -3.18
N THR A 278 8.82 3.26 -2.38
CA THR A 278 9.68 4.36 -1.93
C THR A 278 10.85 4.58 -2.88
N LYS A 279 11.09 5.84 -3.26
CA LYS A 279 12.23 6.25 -4.08
C LYS A 279 13.56 5.94 -3.41
N SER A 280 13.63 6.02 -2.08
CA SER A 280 14.86 5.87 -1.31
C SER A 280 15.35 4.43 -1.19
N ALA A 281 14.47 3.45 -1.40
CA ALA A 281 14.80 2.04 -1.42
C ALA A 281 13.87 1.29 -2.40
N PRO A 282 14.04 1.49 -3.72
CA PRO A 282 13.19 0.85 -4.70
C PRO A 282 13.29 -0.68 -4.58
N PRO A 283 12.15 -1.40 -4.68
CA PRO A 283 12.15 -2.85 -4.58
C PRO A 283 13.01 -3.46 -5.67
N LYS A 284 13.81 -4.46 -5.29
CA LYS A 284 14.58 -5.26 -6.22
C LYS A 284 13.78 -6.51 -6.54
N PRO A 285 13.63 -6.89 -7.83
CA PRO A 285 13.12 -8.21 -8.17
C PRO A 285 13.97 -9.27 -7.47
N PRO A 286 13.40 -10.41 -7.04
CA PRO A 286 14.21 -11.53 -6.61
C PRO A 286 15.21 -11.84 -7.73
N GLY A 287 16.50 -11.84 -7.40
CA GLY A 287 17.53 -12.25 -8.35
C GLY A 287 17.24 -13.67 -8.87
N PRO A 288 17.87 -14.10 -9.97
CA PRO A 288 17.79 -15.50 -10.36
C PRO A 288 18.19 -16.37 -9.16
N PRO A 289 17.52 -17.53 -8.93
CA PRO A 289 17.90 -18.41 -7.84
C PRO A 289 19.42 -18.69 -7.93
N PRO A 290 20.15 -18.71 -6.80
CA PRO A 290 21.58 -18.98 -6.82
C PRO A 290 21.82 -20.27 -7.61
N ALA A 291 22.73 -20.20 -8.59
CA ALA A 291 23.08 -21.36 -9.40
C ALA A 291 23.42 -22.53 -8.46
N ALA A 292 22.73 -23.65 -8.62
CA ALA A 292 23.02 -24.85 -7.86
C ALA A 292 24.51 -25.15 -8.03
N GLN A 293 25.26 -25.08 -6.94
CA GLN A 293 26.65 -25.52 -6.94
C GLN A 293 26.63 -27.02 -7.19
N THR A 294 26.99 -27.43 -8.41
CA THR A 294 27.21 -28.83 -8.80
C THR A 294 28.52 -29.35 -8.23
#